data_AF-A0A1U7MPX8-F1
#
_entry.id   AF-A0A1U7MPX8-F1
#
_cell.length_a   1.000
_cell.length_b   1.000
_cell.length_c   1.000
_cell.angle_alpha   90.00
_cell.angle_beta   90.00
_cell.angle_gamma   90.00
#
_symmetry.space_group_name_H-M   'P 1'
#
loop_
_entity.id
_entity.type
_entity.pdbx_description
1 polymer ?
#
loop_
_entity_poly.entity_id
_entity_poly.type
_entity_poly.pdbx_seq_one_letter_code
_entity_poly.pdbx_strand_id
1 'polypeptide(L)'
;MAHRRGTVTVEVRDPAGRPLPGTEVVLEQVDHAVGLGCAAFELLPPDPAAQAGSGAWRSGEERERMAAQWLELFNTATLPFYWGQFEPTEGRPDTGRLQEGARWFRDRGVRVKGHPLVWHTLAPRWLLGRDLAEVERLLRGRITREVTDLAGLVDIWDAINEVVIMPVFTAEENAITPLARHLGRVGMVRLAFETARAANPSATLLLNDFDMSTAYDTLVEGVLEAGVQVDALGLQSHMHQGWWGTERTLEVLERFSRYGLPLHLTETTLVSGDLMPEHVVDLNDHVVEPGGWPSTPEGEARQAEELEQHYRTVLSHPSVESITWWGLWDRGAWLHAPAGLVRPDGSPKPAYDTLRRLVKDEWWLSPTTARTDEHGRVPLSGWHGRYAVRLPRGDESATVDLAPGTDHVVAELHPRPG
;
A
#
# COMPACT_ATOMS: atom_id res chain seq x y z
N MET A 1 13.01 13.48 8.96
CA MET A 1 11.65 13.70 8.40
C MET A 1 11.35 15.14 8.00
N ALA A 2 12.32 16.08 8.00
CA ALA A 2 12.04 17.48 7.66
C ALA A 2 11.47 17.65 6.23
N HIS A 3 11.94 16.86 5.27
CA HIS A 3 11.44 16.85 3.88
C HIS A 3 9.97 16.41 3.74
N ARG A 4 9.33 15.90 4.81
CA ARG A 4 7.91 15.56 4.83
C ARG A 4 7.02 16.74 5.23
N ARG A 5 7.61 17.88 5.57
CA ARG A 5 6.90 19.05 6.06
C ARG A 5 7.27 20.27 5.24
N GLY A 6 6.33 21.19 5.12
CA GLY A 6 6.54 22.45 4.43
C GLY A 6 5.65 23.54 4.99
N THR A 7 5.86 24.75 4.45
CA THR A 7 5.00 25.90 4.69
C THR A 7 4.63 26.49 3.35
N VAL A 8 3.34 26.76 3.14
CA VAL A 8 2.79 27.39 1.94
C VAL A 8 1.95 28.59 2.33
N THR A 9 1.93 29.63 1.49
CA THR A 9 0.97 30.72 1.63
C THR A 9 -0.34 30.32 0.96
N VAL A 10 -1.43 30.28 1.73
CA VAL A 10 -2.78 30.04 1.20
C VAL A 10 -3.49 31.37 1.01
N GLU A 11 -3.82 31.71 -0.23
CA GLU A 11 -4.71 32.84 -0.53
C GLU A 11 -6.15 32.36 -0.55
N VAL A 12 -6.96 32.84 0.40
CA VAL A 12 -8.35 32.44 0.58
C VAL A 12 -9.25 33.39 -0.18
N ARG A 13 -10.10 32.84 -1.04
CA ARG A 13 -11.03 33.59 -1.89
C ARG A 13 -12.47 33.14 -1.69
N ASP A 14 -13.39 34.08 -1.88
CA ASP A 14 -14.82 33.80 -1.92
C ASP A 14 -15.22 33.09 -3.24
N PRO A 15 -16.48 32.62 -3.38
CA PRO A 15 -16.95 31.98 -4.62
C PRO A 15 -16.93 32.87 -5.87
N ALA A 16 -16.68 34.18 -5.73
CA ALA A 16 -16.53 35.11 -6.83
C ALA A 16 -15.05 35.40 -7.16
N GLY A 17 -14.11 34.67 -6.53
CA GLY A 17 -12.68 34.80 -6.74
C GLY A 17 -12.05 36.03 -6.06
N ARG A 18 -12.74 36.68 -5.12
CA ARG A 18 -12.22 37.85 -4.40
C ARG A 18 -11.50 37.41 -3.13
N PRO A 19 -10.31 37.97 -2.82
CA PRO A 19 -9.62 37.68 -1.56
C PRO A 19 -10.50 38.01 -0.34
N LEU A 20 -10.36 37.21 0.72
CA LEU A 20 -11.09 37.38 1.98
C LEU A 20 -10.17 37.94 3.08
N PRO A 21 -9.96 39.27 3.18
CA PRO A 21 -9.06 39.85 4.17
C PRO A 21 -9.62 39.82 5.59
N GLY A 22 -8.75 39.69 6.59
CA GLY A 22 -9.13 39.73 8.01
C GLY A 22 -10.14 38.66 8.45
N THR A 23 -10.31 37.63 7.64
CA THR A 23 -11.34 36.60 7.80
C THR A 23 -10.78 35.42 8.58
N GLU A 24 -11.57 34.91 9.52
CA GLU A 24 -11.21 33.72 10.26
C GLU A 24 -11.49 32.47 9.42
N VAL A 25 -10.51 31.58 9.34
CA VAL A 25 -10.55 30.32 8.61
C VAL A 25 -10.06 29.18 9.49
N VAL A 26 -10.56 27.97 9.24
CA VAL A 26 -10.06 26.74 9.84
C VAL A 26 -9.27 25.98 8.78
N LEU A 27 -8.02 25.68 9.10
CA LEU A 27 -7.12 24.85 8.31
C LEU A 27 -7.06 23.47 8.96
N GLU A 28 -7.30 22.43 8.17
CA GLU A 28 -7.38 21.04 8.66
C GLU A 28 -6.74 20.11 7.64
N GLN A 29 -5.81 19.26 8.06
CA GLN A 29 -5.31 18.23 7.17
C GLN A 29 -6.41 17.18 6.95
N VAL A 30 -6.55 16.70 5.72
CA VAL A 30 -7.55 15.68 5.34
C VAL A 30 -6.92 14.45 4.68
N ASP A 31 -5.69 14.56 4.20
CA ASP A 31 -4.95 13.42 3.66
C ASP A 31 -3.44 13.62 3.81
N HIS A 32 -2.68 12.53 3.89
CA HIS A 32 -1.22 12.51 3.79
C HIS A 32 -0.79 12.33 2.34
N ALA A 33 0.24 13.05 1.89
CA ALA A 33 0.82 12.81 0.56
C ALA A 33 1.52 11.44 0.51
N VAL A 34 2.20 11.05 1.60
CA VAL A 34 2.80 9.72 1.73
C VAL A 34 1.73 8.63 1.77
N GLY A 35 1.97 7.49 1.12
CA GLY A 35 1.17 6.28 1.25
C GLY A 35 1.30 5.66 2.62
N LEU A 36 0.27 5.81 3.44
CA LEU A 36 0.07 5.00 4.64
C LEU A 36 -0.84 3.85 4.25
N GLY A 37 -0.21 2.73 3.91
CA GLY A 37 -0.84 1.60 3.26
C GLY A 37 -1.22 0.49 4.22
N CYS A 38 -2.22 -0.29 3.83
CA CYS A 38 -2.49 -1.59 4.43
C CYS A 38 -3.07 -2.56 3.39
N ALA A 39 -2.72 -3.86 3.49
CA ALA A 39 -3.50 -4.90 2.82
C ALA A 39 -4.94 -4.86 3.36
N ALA A 40 -5.93 -4.78 2.47
CA ALA A 40 -7.31 -4.50 2.86
C ALA A 40 -8.24 -5.67 2.55
N PHE A 41 -7.71 -6.88 2.61
CA PHE A 41 -8.35 -8.09 2.11
C PHE A 41 -9.62 -8.43 2.90
N GLU A 42 -9.61 -8.17 4.20
CA GLU A 42 -10.72 -8.37 5.13
C GLU A 42 -11.92 -7.45 4.81
N LEU A 43 -11.68 -6.26 4.28
CA LEU A 43 -12.74 -5.27 4.00
C LEU A 43 -13.44 -5.48 2.65
N LEU A 44 -12.89 -6.37 1.82
CA LEU A 44 -13.47 -6.74 0.53
C LEU A 44 -14.81 -7.46 0.71
N PRO A 45 -15.69 -7.43 -0.30
CA PRO A 45 -16.85 -8.31 -0.30
C PRO A 45 -16.39 -9.77 -0.17
N PRO A 46 -17.20 -10.63 0.48
CA PRO A 46 -16.84 -12.02 0.74
C PRO A 46 -16.60 -12.77 -0.57
N ASP A 47 -15.52 -13.54 -0.61
CA ASP A 47 -15.21 -14.41 -1.73
C ASP A 47 -16.17 -15.63 -1.71
N PRO A 48 -16.99 -15.84 -2.77
CA PRO A 48 -17.90 -16.98 -2.83
C PRO A 48 -17.17 -18.34 -2.92
N ALA A 49 -15.89 -18.35 -3.31
CA ALA A 49 -15.04 -19.55 -3.39
C ALA A 49 -14.24 -19.81 -2.10
N ALA A 50 -14.23 -18.88 -1.14
CA ALA A 50 -13.51 -19.06 0.10
C ALA A 50 -14.17 -20.11 1.00
N GLN A 51 -13.35 -20.95 1.64
CA GLN A 51 -13.84 -21.96 2.59
C GLN A 51 -14.53 -21.28 3.78
N ALA A 52 -15.64 -21.86 4.25
CA ALA A 52 -16.33 -21.40 5.45
C ALA A 52 -15.36 -21.34 6.64
N GLY A 53 -15.08 -20.13 7.14
CA GLY A 53 -14.14 -19.89 8.25
C GLY A 53 -13.00 -18.92 7.95
N SER A 54 -12.78 -18.53 6.69
CA SER A 54 -11.80 -17.49 6.34
C SER A 54 -12.35 -16.08 6.60
N GLY A 55 -12.20 -15.58 7.83
CA GLY A 55 -12.31 -14.14 8.13
C GLY A 55 -13.68 -13.49 7.91
N ALA A 56 -14.75 -14.25 7.68
CA ALA A 56 -16.09 -13.69 7.48
C ALA A 56 -16.55 -12.89 8.72
N TRP A 57 -17.07 -11.69 8.47
CA TRP A 57 -17.65 -10.81 9.48
C TRP A 57 -18.78 -11.51 10.22
N ARG A 58 -18.74 -11.50 11.55
CA ARG A 58 -19.79 -12.03 12.43
C ARG A 58 -21.06 -11.18 12.38
N SER A 59 -20.91 -9.88 12.10
CA SER A 59 -22.01 -8.93 11.97
C SER A 59 -21.62 -7.73 11.11
N GLY A 60 -22.61 -6.96 10.64
CA GLY A 60 -22.38 -5.67 9.98
C GLY A 60 -21.62 -4.68 10.86
N GLU A 61 -21.90 -4.68 12.17
CA GLU A 61 -21.21 -3.82 13.15
C GLU A 61 -19.71 -4.17 13.31
N GLU A 62 -19.33 -5.46 13.21
CA GLU A 62 -17.92 -5.87 13.21
C GLU A 62 -17.18 -5.30 11.99
N ARG A 63 -17.82 -5.38 10.82
CA ARG A 63 -17.29 -4.81 9.58
C ARG A 63 -17.16 -3.30 9.64
N GLU A 64 -18.20 -2.60 10.11
CA GLU A 64 -18.19 -1.13 10.23
C GLU A 64 -17.09 -0.65 11.19
N ARG A 65 -16.93 -1.33 12.32
CA ARG A 65 -15.86 -1.01 13.27
C ARG A 65 -14.48 -1.25 12.67
N MET A 66 -14.25 -2.37 11.99
CA MET A 66 -12.96 -2.61 11.35
C MET A 66 -12.68 -1.61 10.23
N ALA A 67 -13.69 -1.28 9.42
CA ALA A 67 -13.59 -0.25 8.40
C ALA A 67 -13.20 1.10 9.00
N ALA A 68 -13.83 1.49 10.12
CA ALA A 68 -13.47 2.71 10.83
C ALA A 68 -12.03 2.67 11.38
N GLN A 69 -11.61 1.55 11.98
CA GLN A 69 -10.23 1.37 12.46
C GLN A 69 -9.20 1.43 11.32
N TRP A 70 -9.53 0.87 10.16
CA TRP A 70 -8.68 0.88 8.98
C TRP A 70 -8.55 2.31 8.41
N LEU A 71 -9.66 2.99 8.21
CA LEU A 71 -9.71 4.36 7.65
C LEU A 71 -9.11 5.41 8.60
N GLU A 72 -9.05 5.13 9.90
CA GLU A 72 -8.36 5.98 10.87
C GLU A 72 -6.83 5.98 10.66
N LEU A 73 -6.25 4.91 10.10
CA LEU A 73 -4.79 4.76 9.98
C LEU A 73 -4.27 4.92 8.55
N PHE A 74 -5.05 4.49 7.56
CA PHE A 74 -4.55 4.24 6.21
C PHE A 74 -5.28 5.04 5.14
N ASN A 75 -4.52 5.48 4.14
CA ASN A 75 -5.02 6.18 2.95
C ASN A 75 -4.65 5.46 1.64
N THR A 76 -4.05 4.27 1.73
CA THR A 76 -3.71 3.42 0.58
C THR A 76 -4.11 1.97 0.86
N ALA A 77 -4.94 1.37 0.00
CA ALA A 77 -5.38 -0.01 0.11
C ALA A 77 -4.67 -0.88 -0.94
N THR A 78 -4.10 -2.01 -0.50
CA THR A 78 -3.61 -3.05 -1.41
C THR A 78 -4.68 -4.14 -1.54
N LEU A 79 -5.05 -4.47 -2.78
CA LEU A 79 -6.06 -5.49 -3.11
C LEU A 79 -5.42 -6.74 -3.73
N PRO A 80 -5.93 -7.95 -3.42
CA PRO A 80 -5.31 -9.20 -3.80
C PRO A 80 -5.80 -9.68 -5.18
N PHE A 81 -4.92 -9.60 -6.17
CA PHE A 81 -5.07 -10.12 -7.52
C PHE A 81 -4.25 -11.41 -7.71
N TYR A 82 -4.16 -12.27 -6.68
CA TYR A 82 -3.47 -13.57 -6.80
C TYR A 82 -4.14 -14.44 -7.85
N TRP A 83 -3.45 -14.74 -8.96
CA TRP A 83 -4.12 -15.18 -10.19
C TRP A 83 -4.97 -16.44 -10.03
N GLY A 84 -4.49 -17.46 -9.34
CA GLY A 84 -5.24 -18.71 -9.13
C GLY A 84 -6.48 -18.55 -8.27
N GLN A 85 -6.50 -17.58 -7.35
CA GLN A 85 -7.67 -17.25 -6.53
C GLN A 85 -8.61 -16.28 -7.25
N PHE A 86 -8.04 -15.31 -7.97
CA PHE A 86 -8.78 -14.31 -8.73
C PHE A 86 -9.44 -14.89 -9.98
N GLU A 87 -8.80 -15.84 -10.66
CA GLU A 87 -9.31 -16.52 -11.86
C GLU A 87 -9.19 -18.04 -11.67
N PRO A 88 -10.02 -18.65 -10.79
CA PRO A 88 -9.93 -20.08 -10.47
C PRO A 88 -10.35 -20.95 -11.66
N THR A 89 -11.12 -20.40 -12.60
CA THR A 89 -11.47 -21.02 -13.88
C THR A 89 -11.06 -20.10 -15.02
N GLU A 90 -10.40 -20.66 -16.04
CA GLU A 90 -9.95 -19.92 -17.22
C GLU A 90 -11.08 -19.06 -17.82
N GLY A 91 -10.80 -17.77 -18.02
CA GLY A 91 -11.73 -16.82 -18.60
C GLY A 91 -12.85 -16.37 -17.66
N ARG A 92 -12.80 -16.73 -16.36
CA ARG A 92 -13.80 -16.34 -15.35
C ARG A 92 -13.14 -15.68 -14.14
N PRO A 93 -12.56 -14.47 -14.31
CA PRO A 93 -11.99 -13.71 -13.19
C PRO A 93 -13.09 -13.16 -12.28
N ASP A 94 -12.75 -12.99 -11.01
CA ASP A 94 -13.56 -12.37 -9.96
C ASP A 94 -13.47 -10.82 -9.99
N THR A 95 -13.47 -10.25 -11.20
CA THR A 95 -13.28 -8.81 -11.43
C THR A 95 -14.33 -7.98 -10.70
N GLY A 96 -15.58 -8.45 -10.68
CA GLY A 96 -16.70 -7.71 -10.06
C GLY A 96 -16.49 -7.43 -8.57
N ARG A 97 -16.00 -8.43 -7.82
CA ARG A 97 -15.75 -8.31 -6.38
C ARG A 97 -14.66 -7.29 -6.07
N LEU A 98 -13.53 -7.36 -6.79
CA LEU A 98 -12.42 -6.42 -6.58
C LEU A 98 -12.75 -5.02 -7.09
N GLN A 99 -13.56 -4.87 -8.15
CA GLN A 99 -14.08 -3.58 -8.58
C GLN A 99 -14.97 -2.93 -7.52
N GLU A 100 -15.87 -3.69 -6.89
CA GLU A 100 -16.71 -3.19 -5.81
C GLU A 100 -15.86 -2.72 -4.61
N GLY A 101 -14.90 -3.54 -4.19
CA GLY A 101 -13.97 -3.18 -3.11
C GLY A 101 -13.15 -1.93 -3.44
N ALA A 102 -12.59 -1.85 -4.65
CA ALA A 102 -11.82 -0.69 -5.08
C ALA A 102 -12.67 0.59 -5.12
N ARG A 103 -13.93 0.54 -5.59
CA ARG A 103 -14.86 1.67 -5.53
C ARG A 103 -15.13 2.12 -4.10
N TRP A 104 -15.37 1.17 -3.19
CA TRP A 104 -15.61 1.48 -1.78
C TRP A 104 -14.47 2.29 -1.14
N PHE A 105 -13.21 1.96 -1.47
CA PHE A 105 -12.03 2.72 -1.04
C PHE A 105 -11.93 4.08 -1.74
N ARG A 106 -12.09 4.12 -3.06
CA ARG A 106 -11.99 5.35 -3.86
C ARG A 106 -13.02 6.40 -3.46
N ASP A 107 -14.26 5.99 -3.20
CA ASP A 107 -15.34 6.86 -2.72
C ASP A 107 -15.03 7.50 -1.35
N ARG A 108 -14.05 6.95 -0.62
CA ARG A 108 -13.56 7.45 0.68
C ARG A 108 -12.21 8.17 0.57
N GLY A 109 -11.77 8.47 -0.65
CA GLY A 109 -10.49 9.15 -0.90
C GLY A 109 -9.26 8.26 -0.72
N VAL A 110 -9.43 6.95 -0.58
CA VAL A 110 -8.32 6.01 -0.41
C VAL A 110 -7.73 5.63 -1.77
N ARG A 111 -6.40 5.68 -1.88
CA ARG A 111 -5.67 5.19 -3.06
C ARG A 111 -5.73 3.67 -3.12
N VAL A 112 -5.84 3.10 -4.31
CA VAL A 112 -5.95 1.65 -4.48
C VAL A 112 -4.79 1.13 -5.32
N LYS A 113 -4.14 0.09 -4.81
CA LYS A 113 -3.05 -0.66 -5.43
C LYS A 113 -3.49 -2.10 -5.68
N GLY A 114 -3.21 -2.63 -6.86
CA GLY A 114 -3.40 -4.04 -7.19
C GLY A 114 -2.11 -4.86 -6.98
N HIS A 115 -2.24 -6.02 -6.34
CA HIS A 115 -1.12 -6.89 -6.02
C HIS A 115 -1.45 -8.38 -6.25
N PRO A 116 -0.73 -9.12 -7.11
CA PRO A 116 0.08 -8.65 -8.24
C PRO A 116 -0.46 -9.14 -9.60
N LEU A 117 0.01 -8.51 -10.69
CA LEU A 117 -0.34 -8.92 -12.06
C LEU A 117 0.39 -10.21 -12.49
N VAL A 118 1.61 -10.44 -11.99
CA VAL A 118 2.42 -11.61 -12.31
C VAL A 118 3.10 -12.14 -11.05
N TRP A 119 2.83 -13.40 -10.70
CA TRP A 119 3.49 -14.10 -9.60
C TRP A 119 3.46 -15.60 -9.85
N HIS A 120 4.45 -16.32 -9.32
CA HIS A 120 4.59 -17.76 -9.49
C HIS A 120 3.83 -18.57 -8.44
N THR A 121 3.73 -18.04 -7.22
CA THR A 121 2.92 -18.60 -6.14
C THR A 121 1.44 -18.32 -6.41
N LEU A 122 0.57 -19.26 -6.01
CA LEU A 122 -0.87 -19.16 -6.27
C LEU A 122 -1.20 -18.94 -7.75
N ALA A 123 -0.38 -19.45 -8.68
CA ALA A 123 -0.68 -19.42 -10.10
C ALA A 123 -1.84 -20.40 -10.43
N PRO A 124 -2.69 -20.14 -11.43
CA PRO A 124 -3.81 -21.00 -11.70
C PRO A 124 -3.37 -22.39 -12.19
N ARG A 125 -3.90 -23.43 -11.54
CA ARG A 125 -3.60 -24.82 -11.90
C ARG A 125 -4.05 -25.20 -13.32
N TRP A 126 -5.02 -24.49 -13.90
CA TRP A 126 -5.49 -24.73 -15.27
C TRP A 126 -4.47 -24.30 -16.35
N LEU A 127 -3.37 -23.65 -15.97
CA LEU A 127 -2.21 -23.40 -16.83
C LEU A 127 -1.26 -24.60 -16.92
N LEU A 128 -1.32 -25.53 -15.97
CA LEU A 128 -0.40 -26.69 -15.95
C LEU A 128 -0.60 -27.55 -17.20
N GLY A 129 0.51 -28.05 -17.75
CA GLY A 129 0.53 -28.89 -18.95
C GLY A 129 0.43 -28.11 -20.28
N ARG A 130 0.25 -26.79 -20.25
CA ARG A 130 0.32 -25.95 -21.45
C ARG A 130 1.77 -25.71 -21.88
N ASP A 131 1.98 -25.47 -23.17
CA ASP A 131 3.29 -25.04 -23.66
C ASP A 131 3.59 -23.59 -23.25
N LEU A 132 4.86 -23.20 -23.31
CA LEU A 132 5.32 -21.90 -22.84
C LEU A 132 4.73 -20.73 -23.64
N ALA A 133 4.51 -20.90 -24.94
CA ALA A 133 3.96 -19.86 -25.79
C ALA A 133 2.50 -19.58 -25.43
N GLU A 134 1.74 -20.62 -25.12
CA GLU A 134 0.36 -20.51 -24.65
C GLU A 134 0.28 -19.89 -23.24
N VAL A 135 1.17 -20.28 -22.31
CA VAL A 135 1.24 -19.65 -20.98
C VAL A 135 1.57 -18.16 -21.10
N GLU A 136 2.56 -17.79 -21.91
CA GLU A 136 2.88 -16.38 -22.17
C GLU A 136 1.69 -15.61 -22.76
N ARG A 137 1.00 -16.19 -23.75
CA ARG A 137 -0.17 -15.57 -24.38
C ARG A 137 -1.29 -15.32 -23.36
N LEU A 138 -1.57 -16.30 -22.51
CA LEU A 138 -2.59 -16.21 -21.47
C LEU A 138 -2.21 -15.18 -20.39
N LEU A 139 -0.93 -15.15 -19.98
CA LEU A 139 -0.42 -14.18 -19.03
C LEU A 139 -0.54 -12.74 -19.57
N ARG A 140 -0.15 -12.51 -20.83
CA ARG A 140 -0.33 -11.19 -21.46
C ARG A 140 -1.80 -10.81 -21.54
N GLY A 141 -2.66 -11.73 -21.95
CA GLY A 141 -4.11 -11.52 -22.00
C GLY A 141 -4.70 -11.14 -20.64
N ARG A 142 -4.25 -11.81 -19.57
CA ARG A 142 -4.61 -11.49 -18.20
C ARG A 142 -4.22 -10.06 -17.82
N ILE A 143 -2.95 -9.70 -18.01
CA ILE A 143 -2.42 -8.37 -17.69
C ILE A 143 -3.22 -7.29 -18.43
N THR A 144 -3.40 -7.46 -19.75
CA THR A 144 -4.15 -6.49 -20.56
C THR A 144 -5.59 -6.34 -20.07
N ARG A 145 -6.29 -7.45 -19.80
CA ARG A 145 -7.67 -7.43 -19.30
C ARG A 145 -7.76 -6.67 -17.98
N GLU A 146 -6.97 -7.06 -16.98
CA GLU A 146 -7.05 -6.51 -15.62
C GLU A 146 -6.69 -5.02 -15.60
N VAL A 147 -5.61 -4.64 -16.26
CA VAL A 147 -5.16 -3.24 -16.30
C VAL A 147 -6.14 -2.36 -17.10
N THR A 148 -6.76 -2.88 -18.15
CA THR A 148 -7.76 -2.14 -18.94
C THR A 148 -9.08 -1.99 -18.16
N ASP A 149 -9.61 -3.08 -17.62
CA ASP A 149 -10.93 -3.10 -16.96
C ASP A 149 -10.96 -2.31 -15.65
N LEU A 150 -9.79 -2.03 -15.06
CA LEU A 150 -9.63 -1.33 -13.79
C LEU A 150 -8.97 0.06 -13.92
N ALA A 151 -8.65 0.51 -15.13
CA ALA A 151 -8.06 1.84 -15.35
C ALA A 151 -8.94 2.96 -14.75
N GLY A 152 -8.32 3.90 -14.05
CA GLY A 152 -8.99 4.98 -13.31
C GLY A 152 -9.55 4.57 -11.95
N LEU A 153 -9.60 3.26 -11.66
CA LEU A 153 -10.03 2.70 -10.37
C LEU A 153 -8.84 2.12 -9.59
N VAL A 154 -7.99 1.35 -10.27
CA VAL A 154 -6.73 0.79 -9.77
C VAL A 154 -5.64 1.14 -10.78
N ASP A 155 -4.87 2.17 -10.46
CA ASP A 155 -3.80 2.67 -11.34
C ASP A 155 -2.40 2.38 -10.80
N ILE A 156 -2.27 1.83 -9.59
CA ILE A 156 -0.99 1.41 -9.02
C ILE A 156 -0.95 -0.11 -9.01
N TRP A 157 0.08 -0.72 -9.58
CA TRP A 157 0.19 -2.17 -9.71
C TRP A 157 1.57 -2.66 -9.31
N ASP A 158 1.62 -3.73 -8.50
CA ASP A 158 2.77 -4.63 -8.57
C ASP A 158 2.68 -5.37 -9.88
N ALA A 159 3.43 -4.89 -10.88
CA ALA A 159 3.41 -5.45 -12.22
C ALA A 159 3.94 -6.89 -12.21
N ILE A 160 4.92 -7.15 -11.34
CA ILE A 160 5.47 -8.48 -11.14
C ILE A 160 6.03 -8.60 -9.72
N ASN A 161 5.88 -9.78 -9.13
CA ASN A 161 6.26 -10.09 -7.76
C ASN A 161 7.34 -11.19 -7.69
N GLU A 162 8.36 -10.99 -6.85
CA GLU A 162 9.34 -12.01 -6.41
C GLU A 162 10.13 -12.67 -7.56
N VAL A 163 10.62 -11.82 -8.46
CA VAL A 163 11.29 -12.24 -9.69
C VAL A 163 12.65 -12.89 -9.40
N VAL A 164 13.30 -12.53 -8.30
CA VAL A 164 14.61 -13.08 -7.94
C VAL A 164 14.54 -14.60 -7.85
N ILE A 165 13.53 -15.15 -7.16
CA ILE A 165 13.37 -16.59 -7.00
C ILE A 165 12.53 -17.23 -8.12
N MET A 166 11.72 -16.46 -8.83
CA MET A 166 10.75 -16.95 -9.83
C MET A 166 11.25 -18.04 -10.80
N PRO A 167 12.44 -17.97 -11.43
CA PRO A 167 12.88 -19.02 -12.36
C PRO A 167 13.40 -20.31 -11.69
N VAL A 168 13.62 -20.26 -10.36
CA VAL A 168 14.17 -21.36 -9.55
C VAL A 168 13.24 -21.79 -8.41
N PHE A 169 12.02 -21.25 -8.38
CA PHE A 169 11.04 -21.57 -7.35
C PHE A 169 10.59 -23.04 -7.43
N THR A 170 10.51 -23.69 -6.26
CA THR A 170 10.20 -25.13 -6.15
C THR A 170 9.17 -25.47 -5.08
N ALA A 171 8.66 -24.51 -4.30
CA ALA A 171 7.71 -24.80 -3.21
C ALA A 171 6.32 -25.22 -3.72
N GLU A 172 5.93 -24.77 -4.92
CA GLU A 172 4.67 -25.15 -5.57
C GLU A 172 4.89 -25.39 -7.08
N GLU A 173 4.26 -26.44 -7.63
CA GLU A 173 4.21 -26.65 -9.08
C GLU A 173 3.35 -25.58 -9.76
N ASN A 174 3.94 -24.83 -10.68
CA ASN A 174 3.25 -23.75 -11.40
C ASN A 174 3.77 -23.60 -12.84
N ALA A 175 2.97 -22.97 -13.71
CA ALA A 175 3.31 -22.74 -15.11
C ALA A 175 4.18 -21.48 -15.34
N ILE A 176 4.28 -20.58 -14.36
CA ILE A 176 5.01 -19.31 -14.47
C ILE A 176 6.53 -19.50 -14.34
N THR A 177 6.96 -20.37 -13.44
CA THR A 177 8.37 -20.67 -13.17
C THR A 177 9.11 -21.21 -14.42
N PRO A 178 8.56 -22.19 -15.18
CA PRO A 178 9.15 -22.60 -16.45
C PRO A 178 9.23 -21.47 -17.49
N LEU A 179 8.21 -20.61 -17.57
CA LEU A 179 8.22 -19.45 -18.46
C LEU A 179 9.31 -18.45 -18.07
N ALA A 180 9.42 -18.12 -16.78
CA ALA A 180 10.46 -17.24 -16.25
C ALA A 180 11.87 -17.82 -16.47
N ARG A 181 12.04 -19.15 -16.40
CA ARG A 181 13.30 -19.81 -16.75
C ARG A 181 13.64 -19.70 -18.24
N HIS A 182 12.63 -19.77 -19.11
CA HIS A 182 12.80 -19.62 -20.56
C HIS A 182 13.13 -18.19 -20.98
N LEU A 183 12.39 -17.21 -20.46
CA LEU A 183 12.57 -15.79 -20.78
C LEU A 183 13.72 -15.13 -20.02
N GLY A 184 14.14 -15.71 -18.89
CA GLY A 184 15.01 -15.09 -17.91
C GLY A 184 14.28 -14.00 -17.09
N ARG A 185 14.92 -13.55 -16.01
CA ARG A 185 14.32 -12.57 -15.07
C ARG A 185 13.99 -11.23 -15.74
N VAL A 186 14.93 -10.65 -16.48
CA VAL A 186 14.73 -9.38 -17.21
C VAL A 186 13.65 -9.53 -18.29
N GLY A 187 13.63 -10.66 -19.01
CA GLY A 187 12.59 -10.93 -20.01
C GLY A 187 11.19 -11.04 -19.39
N MET A 188 11.08 -11.66 -18.21
CA MET A 188 9.84 -11.76 -17.47
C MET A 188 9.34 -10.39 -16.97
N VAL A 189 10.24 -9.55 -16.44
CA VAL A 189 9.92 -8.17 -16.03
C VAL A 189 9.47 -7.36 -17.24
N ARG A 190 10.21 -7.42 -18.35
CA ARG A 190 9.82 -6.75 -19.60
C ARG A 190 8.41 -7.14 -20.05
N LEU A 191 8.11 -8.45 -20.09
CA LEU A 191 6.79 -8.95 -20.46
C LEU A 191 5.70 -8.31 -19.60
N ALA A 192 5.86 -8.29 -18.28
CA ALA A 192 4.88 -7.74 -17.37
C ALA A 192 4.69 -6.23 -17.57
N PHE A 193 5.78 -5.48 -17.52
CA PHE A 193 5.76 -4.01 -17.56
C PHE A 193 5.30 -3.45 -18.91
N GLU A 194 5.82 -3.96 -20.02
CA GLU A 194 5.44 -3.46 -21.34
C GLU A 194 3.98 -3.80 -21.67
N THR A 195 3.50 -4.98 -21.24
CA THR A 195 2.09 -5.36 -21.44
C THR A 195 1.16 -4.48 -20.59
N ALA A 196 1.50 -4.22 -19.33
CA ALA A 196 0.71 -3.36 -18.46
C ALA A 196 0.72 -1.89 -18.94
N ARG A 197 1.89 -1.36 -19.31
CA ARG A 197 2.03 0.01 -19.85
C ARG A 197 1.25 0.20 -21.15
N ALA A 198 1.23 -0.80 -22.02
CA ALA A 198 0.45 -0.75 -23.25
C ALA A 198 -1.07 -0.70 -22.99
N ALA A 199 -1.54 -1.34 -21.91
CA ALA A 199 -2.95 -1.33 -21.51
C ALA A 199 -3.37 -0.05 -20.79
N ASN A 200 -2.51 0.50 -19.91
CA ASN A 200 -2.73 1.78 -19.23
C ASN A 200 -1.42 2.59 -19.18
N PRO A 201 -1.21 3.53 -20.12
CA PRO A 201 -0.01 4.36 -20.16
C PRO A 201 0.21 5.22 -18.92
N SER A 202 -0.84 5.50 -18.13
CA SER A 202 -0.79 6.32 -16.92
C SER A 202 -0.62 5.54 -15.61
N ALA A 203 -0.62 4.20 -15.65
CA ALA A 203 -0.46 3.40 -14.43
C ALA A 203 0.92 3.59 -13.77
N THR A 204 0.99 3.52 -12.45
CA THR A 204 2.24 3.37 -11.70
C THR A 204 2.56 1.88 -11.56
N LEU A 205 3.68 1.44 -12.11
CA LEU A 205 4.09 0.04 -12.17
C LEU A 205 5.31 -0.21 -11.28
N LEU A 206 5.14 -1.12 -10.33
CA LEU A 206 6.14 -1.53 -9.36
C LEU A 206 6.77 -2.87 -9.72
N LEU A 207 8.08 -2.95 -9.50
CA LEU A 207 8.80 -4.21 -9.40
C LEU A 207 8.87 -4.54 -7.91
N ASN A 208 8.23 -5.62 -7.47
CA ASN A 208 8.11 -5.95 -6.04
C ASN A 208 8.88 -7.24 -5.71
N ASP A 209 9.66 -7.24 -4.63
CA ASP A 209 10.41 -8.42 -4.19
C ASP A 209 10.67 -8.39 -2.67
N PHE A 210 10.90 -9.55 -2.06
CA PHE A 210 11.33 -9.69 -0.66
C PHE A 210 12.83 -9.86 -0.51
N ASP A 211 13.54 -10.25 -1.58
CA ASP A 211 14.98 -10.42 -1.54
C ASP A 211 15.66 -9.04 -1.47
N MET A 212 16.13 -8.65 -0.28
CA MET A 212 16.85 -7.38 -0.10
C MET A 212 18.38 -7.52 -0.29
N SER A 213 18.84 -8.60 -0.92
CA SER A 213 20.27 -8.87 -1.16
C SER A 213 20.78 -8.20 -2.45
N THR A 214 22.03 -8.52 -2.82
CA THR A 214 22.60 -8.10 -4.11
C THR A 214 21.91 -8.74 -5.31
N ALA A 215 21.14 -9.82 -5.12
CA ALA A 215 20.42 -10.47 -6.21
C ALA A 215 19.30 -9.58 -6.77
N TYR A 216 18.50 -8.96 -5.90
CA TYR A 216 17.49 -8.01 -6.33
C TYR A 216 18.10 -6.72 -6.86
N ASP A 217 19.17 -6.25 -6.22
CA ASP A 217 19.95 -5.10 -6.69
C ASP A 217 20.44 -5.28 -8.14
N THR A 218 21.04 -6.44 -8.44
CA THR A 218 21.50 -6.80 -9.79
C THR A 218 20.32 -6.92 -10.78
N LEU A 219 19.17 -7.42 -10.32
CA LEU A 219 17.98 -7.50 -11.15
C LEU A 219 17.49 -6.10 -11.54
N VAL A 220 17.38 -5.17 -10.58
CA VAL A 220 16.94 -3.79 -10.84
C VAL A 220 17.86 -3.12 -11.86
N GLU A 221 19.17 -3.21 -11.66
CA GLU A 221 20.17 -2.69 -12.60
C GLU A 221 19.96 -3.26 -14.01
N GLY A 222 19.89 -4.59 -14.15
CA GLY A 222 19.68 -5.24 -15.44
C GLY A 222 18.34 -4.91 -16.12
N VAL A 223 17.28 -4.64 -15.35
CA VAL A 223 15.97 -4.22 -15.87
C VAL A 223 16.04 -2.80 -16.43
N LEU A 224 16.69 -1.88 -15.71
CA LEU A 224 16.84 -0.49 -16.11
C LEU A 224 17.80 -0.34 -17.30
N GLU A 225 18.92 -1.07 -17.31
CA GLU A 225 19.83 -1.12 -18.46
C GLU A 225 19.16 -1.65 -19.72
N ALA A 226 18.22 -2.58 -19.56
CA ALA A 226 17.43 -3.09 -20.67
C ALA A 226 16.34 -2.09 -21.13
N GLY A 227 16.21 -0.93 -20.49
CA GLY A 227 15.28 0.14 -20.89
C GLY A 227 13.83 -0.12 -20.52
N VAL A 228 13.55 -1.03 -19.57
CA VAL A 228 12.19 -1.25 -19.07
C VAL A 228 11.80 -0.05 -18.19
N GLN A 229 10.63 0.54 -18.47
CA GLN A 229 10.13 1.69 -17.71
C GLN A 229 9.50 1.24 -16.38
N VAL A 230 10.29 1.31 -15.30
CA VAL A 230 9.85 1.06 -13.93
C VAL A 230 9.54 2.38 -13.24
N ASP A 231 8.39 2.51 -12.59
CA ASP A 231 8.00 3.76 -11.92
C ASP A 231 8.41 3.78 -10.45
N ALA A 232 8.41 2.63 -9.78
CA ALA A 232 8.80 2.51 -8.39
C ALA A 232 9.32 1.11 -8.05
N LEU A 233 10.12 1.02 -7.00
CA LEU A 233 10.62 -0.25 -6.46
C LEU A 233 9.82 -0.62 -5.20
N GLY A 234 9.25 -1.81 -5.21
CA GLY A 234 8.62 -2.44 -4.06
C GLY A 234 9.63 -3.25 -3.27
N LEU A 235 9.69 -2.97 -1.97
CA LEU A 235 10.57 -3.62 -1.00
C LEU A 235 9.68 -4.29 0.06
N GLN A 236 9.45 -5.59 -0.04
CA GLN A 236 8.72 -6.29 1.02
C GLN A 236 9.58 -6.31 2.29
N SER A 237 8.94 -6.22 3.45
CA SER A 237 9.60 -6.16 4.76
C SER A 237 8.89 -7.05 5.78
N HIS A 238 8.72 -8.32 5.41
CA HIS A 238 8.15 -9.33 6.27
C HIS A 238 9.10 -9.71 7.41
N MET A 239 8.99 -9.02 8.55
CA MET A 239 9.92 -9.14 9.69
C MET A 239 9.37 -10.11 10.76
N HIS A 240 8.90 -11.29 10.34
CA HIS A 240 8.38 -12.34 11.23
C HIS A 240 9.45 -12.93 12.15
N GLN A 241 10.72 -12.87 11.74
CA GLN A 241 11.90 -13.30 12.51
C GLN A 241 12.47 -12.19 13.41
N GLY A 242 11.83 -11.02 13.45
CA GLY A 242 12.26 -9.87 14.23
C GLY A 242 12.54 -8.64 13.37
N TRP A 243 12.41 -7.47 13.99
CA TRP A 243 12.65 -6.19 13.32
C TRP A 243 14.09 -6.08 12.82
N TRP A 244 14.27 -5.58 11.60
CA TRP A 244 15.59 -5.40 10.98
C TRP A 244 16.51 -4.45 11.74
N GLY A 245 15.95 -3.55 12.56
CA GLY A 245 16.69 -2.47 13.17
C GLY A 245 16.89 -1.28 12.22
N THR A 246 17.19 -0.12 12.80
CA THR A 246 17.37 1.14 12.07
C THR A 246 18.49 1.05 11.03
N GLU A 247 19.64 0.48 11.41
CA GLU A 247 20.84 0.44 10.56
C GLU A 247 20.60 -0.36 9.28
N ARG A 248 20.11 -1.60 9.40
CA ARG A 248 19.77 -2.44 8.24
C ARG A 248 18.66 -1.83 7.39
N THR A 249 17.64 -1.22 8.03
CA THR A 249 16.57 -0.54 7.28
C THR A 249 17.12 0.59 6.42
N LEU A 250 18.00 1.44 6.98
CA LEU A 250 18.64 2.53 6.22
C LEU A 250 19.59 2.00 5.15
N GLU A 251 20.34 0.92 5.40
CA GLU A 251 21.20 0.28 4.40
C GLU A 251 20.40 -0.19 3.17
N VAL A 252 19.26 -0.86 3.40
CA VAL A 252 18.37 -1.30 2.32
C VAL A 252 17.83 -0.11 1.54
N LEU A 253 17.37 0.95 2.24
CA LEU A 253 16.84 2.14 1.59
C LEU A 253 17.90 2.85 0.74
N GLU A 254 19.12 3.00 1.25
CA GLU A 254 20.24 3.62 0.51
C GLU A 254 20.62 2.78 -0.72
N ARG A 255 20.64 1.44 -0.57
CA ARG A 255 20.96 0.54 -1.67
C ARG A 255 20.06 0.74 -2.88
N PHE A 256 18.75 0.89 -2.66
CA PHE A 256 17.76 0.98 -3.74
C PHE A 256 17.44 2.43 -4.14
N SER A 257 17.62 3.42 -3.25
CA SER A 257 17.35 4.82 -3.58
C SER A 257 18.30 5.38 -4.63
N ARG A 258 19.49 4.79 -4.79
CA ARG A 258 20.49 5.16 -5.80
C ARG A 258 19.99 5.08 -7.24
N TYR A 259 18.94 4.29 -7.50
CA TYR A 259 18.32 4.18 -8.82
C TYR A 259 17.46 5.41 -9.18
N GLY A 260 17.24 6.33 -8.24
CA GLY A 260 16.46 7.54 -8.47
C GLY A 260 14.96 7.29 -8.63
N LEU A 261 14.50 6.06 -8.33
CA LEU A 261 13.09 5.68 -8.34
C LEU A 261 12.48 5.82 -6.94
N PRO A 262 11.19 6.19 -6.84
CA PRO A 262 10.41 6.04 -5.62
C PRO A 262 10.50 4.62 -5.03
N LEU A 263 10.56 4.56 -3.70
CA LEU A 263 10.58 3.32 -2.93
C LEU A 263 9.25 3.14 -2.20
N HIS A 264 8.68 1.94 -2.29
CA HIS A 264 7.51 1.54 -1.54
C HIS A 264 7.90 0.39 -0.63
N LEU A 265 7.73 0.54 0.69
CA LEU A 265 7.73 -0.61 1.60
C LEU A 265 6.38 -1.26 1.44
N THR A 266 6.33 -2.35 0.70
CA THR A 266 5.07 -2.87 0.14
C THR A 266 4.34 -3.81 1.08
N GLU A 267 5.07 -4.50 1.95
CA GLU A 267 4.54 -5.59 2.79
C GLU A 267 5.30 -5.64 4.12
N THR A 268 4.93 -4.77 5.06
CA THR A 268 5.51 -4.72 6.41
C THR A 268 4.72 -5.60 7.36
N THR A 269 5.40 -6.53 8.04
CA THR A 269 4.85 -7.27 9.19
C THR A 269 5.83 -7.26 10.36
N LEU A 270 5.31 -7.07 11.57
CA LEU A 270 6.01 -7.34 12.83
C LEU A 270 5.07 -8.16 13.71
N VAL A 271 5.55 -9.26 14.27
CA VAL A 271 4.71 -10.17 15.05
C VAL A 271 4.65 -9.78 16.53
N SER A 272 3.48 -9.89 17.14
CA SER A 272 3.29 -9.69 18.58
C SER A 272 3.30 -10.98 19.39
N GLY A 273 3.71 -12.10 18.79
CA GLY A 273 3.94 -13.39 19.45
C GLY A 273 5.44 -13.72 19.55
N ASP A 274 5.77 -15.00 19.68
CA ASP A 274 7.15 -15.45 19.57
C ASP A 274 7.70 -15.15 18.17
N LEU A 275 8.99 -14.81 18.07
CA LEU A 275 9.62 -14.60 16.77
C LEU A 275 9.76 -15.93 16.04
N MET A 276 9.56 -15.90 14.72
CA MET A 276 9.81 -17.06 13.89
C MET A 276 11.29 -17.46 13.98
N PRO A 277 11.62 -18.75 14.09
CA PRO A 277 13.02 -19.18 14.17
C PRO A 277 13.83 -18.81 12.92
N GLU A 278 15.08 -18.39 13.11
CA GLU A 278 16.00 -17.98 12.02
C GLU A 278 16.29 -19.08 10.99
N HIS A 279 16.13 -20.36 11.35
CA HIS A 279 16.38 -21.48 10.43
C HIS A 279 15.26 -21.68 9.41
N VAL A 280 14.11 -21.02 9.58
CA VAL A 280 13.04 -20.99 8.56
C VAL A 280 13.51 -20.07 7.43
N VAL A 281 13.73 -20.65 6.25
CA VAL A 281 14.23 -19.90 5.09
C VAL A 281 13.08 -19.32 4.26
N ASP A 282 12.07 -20.13 3.94
CA ASP A 282 10.80 -19.67 3.37
C ASP A 282 9.80 -19.49 4.51
N LEU A 283 9.25 -18.29 4.67
CA LEU A 283 8.29 -18.01 5.73
C LEU A 283 7.03 -18.91 5.62
N ASN A 284 6.68 -19.36 4.42
CA ASN A 284 5.56 -20.29 4.20
C ASN A 284 5.82 -21.70 4.76
N ASP A 285 7.07 -22.07 5.02
CA ASP A 285 7.40 -23.35 5.68
C ASP A 285 7.07 -23.32 7.18
N HIS A 286 6.81 -22.15 7.76
CA HIS A 286 6.35 -22.02 9.14
C HIS A 286 4.84 -22.30 9.25
N VAL A 287 4.50 -23.58 9.18
CA VAL A 287 3.11 -24.03 9.27
C VAL A 287 2.69 -24.12 10.73
N VAL A 288 1.75 -23.26 11.12
CA VAL A 288 1.07 -23.29 12.42
C VAL A 288 -0.43 -23.51 12.22
N GLU A 289 -1.06 -24.19 13.18
CA GLU A 289 -2.52 -24.30 13.18
C GLU A 289 -3.18 -22.95 13.51
N PRO A 290 -4.43 -22.69 13.08
CA PRO A 290 -5.15 -21.49 13.48
C PRO A 290 -5.19 -21.32 15.00
N GLY A 291 -4.66 -20.19 15.50
CA GLY A 291 -4.51 -19.92 16.93
C GLY A 291 -3.27 -20.52 17.60
N GLY A 292 -2.43 -21.23 16.85
CA GLY A 292 -1.18 -21.84 17.31
C GLY A 292 -0.02 -20.84 17.50
N TRP A 293 -0.16 -19.61 17.03
CA TRP A 293 0.81 -18.52 17.20
C TRP A 293 0.19 -17.32 17.92
N PRO A 294 0.01 -17.39 19.25
CA PRO A 294 -0.70 -16.36 19.99
C PRO A 294 0.14 -15.09 20.17
N SER A 295 -0.55 -13.96 20.26
CA SER A 295 0.00 -12.71 20.77
C SER A 295 0.31 -12.82 22.27
N THR A 296 1.35 -12.13 22.75
CA THR A 296 1.68 -12.01 24.19
C THR A 296 1.72 -10.53 24.61
N PRO A 297 1.44 -10.18 25.88
CA PRO A 297 1.56 -8.80 26.34
C PRO A 297 2.93 -8.16 26.04
N GLU A 298 4.00 -8.92 26.26
CA GLU A 298 5.38 -8.49 25.97
C GLU A 298 5.61 -8.35 24.46
N GLY A 299 5.07 -9.26 23.65
CA GLY A 299 5.16 -9.20 22.19
C GLY A 299 4.37 -8.04 21.60
N GLU A 300 3.21 -7.68 22.16
CA GLU A 300 2.45 -6.49 21.76
C GLU A 300 3.16 -5.18 22.11
N ALA A 301 3.81 -5.13 23.27
CA ALA A 301 4.65 -3.99 23.65
C ALA A 301 5.84 -3.86 22.69
N ARG A 302 6.52 -4.97 22.39
CA ARG A 302 7.62 -5.01 21.41
C ARG A 302 7.15 -4.58 20.02
N GLN A 303 6.04 -5.13 19.52
CA GLN A 303 5.48 -4.79 18.22
C GLN A 303 5.20 -3.28 18.12
N ALA A 304 4.69 -2.65 19.18
CA ALA A 304 4.43 -1.22 19.20
C ALA A 304 5.72 -0.38 19.17
N GLU A 305 6.73 -0.76 19.94
CA GLU A 305 8.04 -0.09 19.96
C GLU A 305 8.75 -0.21 18.60
N GLU A 306 8.83 -1.42 18.05
CA GLU A 306 9.45 -1.70 16.76
C GLU A 306 8.70 -1.02 15.61
N LEU A 307 7.36 -0.99 15.66
CA LEU A 307 6.54 -0.26 14.69
C LEU A 307 6.90 1.23 14.68
N GLU A 308 6.97 1.89 15.84
CA GLU A 308 7.32 3.31 15.90
C GLU A 308 8.71 3.58 15.32
N GLN A 309 9.69 2.78 15.72
CA GLN A 309 11.07 2.93 15.21
C GLN A 309 11.14 2.67 13.71
N HIS A 310 10.45 1.64 13.21
CA HIS A 310 10.41 1.29 11.80
C HIS A 310 9.75 2.39 10.95
N TYR A 311 8.55 2.83 11.31
CA TYR A 311 7.84 3.89 10.56
C TYR A 311 8.63 5.20 10.55
N ARG A 312 9.22 5.61 11.69
CA ARG A 312 10.07 6.81 11.73
C ARG A 312 11.31 6.66 10.86
N THR A 313 11.96 5.51 10.89
CA THR A 313 13.17 5.23 10.08
C THR A 313 12.84 5.26 8.60
N VAL A 314 11.85 4.49 8.17
CA VAL A 314 11.42 4.39 6.77
C VAL A 314 11.03 5.76 6.22
N LEU A 315 10.15 6.48 6.93
CA LEU A 315 9.66 7.78 6.47
C LEU A 315 10.67 8.92 6.69
N SER A 316 11.82 8.65 7.32
CA SER A 316 12.95 9.58 7.37
C SER A 316 13.74 9.65 6.06
N HIS A 317 13.59 8.67 5.18
CA HIS A 317 14.27 8.62 3.89
C HIS A 317 13.41 9.32 2.81
N PRO A 318 13.95 10.25 2.01
CA PRO A 318 13.18 11.05 1.05
C PRO A 318 12.63 10.25 -0.13
N SER A 319 13.32 9.20 -0.58
CA SER A 319 12.84 8.38 -1.70
C SER A 319 11.67 7.47 -1.37
N VAL A 320 11.29 7.33 -0.09
CA VAL A 320 10.13 6.50 0.27
C VAL A 320 8.84 7.26 -0.03
N GLU A 321 7.94 6.70 -0.81
CA GLU A 321 6.63 7.32 -1.09
C GLU A 321 5.47 6.58 -0.42
N SER A 322 5.68 5.32 -0.01
CA SER A 322 4.67 4.52 0.66
C SER A 322 5.27 3.52 1.65
N ILE A 323 4.56 3.25 2.73
CA ILE A 323 4.77 2.12 3.64
C ILE A 323 3.43 1.41 3.86
N THR A 324 3.38 0.10 3.66
CA THR A 324 2.15 -0.70 3.69
C THR A 324 2.26 -1.80 4.73
N TRP A 325 1.35 -1.82 5.71
CA TRP A 325 1.22 -2.90 6.68
C TRP A 325 0.46 -4.09 6.10
N TRP A 326 0.92 -5.32 6.32
CA TRP A 326 0.32 -6.51 5.69
C TRP A 326 -0.81 -7.13 6.51
N GLY A 327 -1.92 -6.38 6.63
CA GLY A 327 -3.18 -6.81 7.25
C GLY A 327 -3.43 -6.16 8.60
N LEU A 328 -4.63 -5.61 8.79
CA LEU A 328 -4.99 -4.91 10.04
C LEU A 328 -5.33 -5.90 11.15
N TRP A 329 -5.93 -7.04 10.80
CA TRP A 329 -6.54 -7.96 11.76
C TRP A 329 -5.77 -9.27 11.91
N ASP A 330 -5.52 -9.70 13.16
CA ASP A 330 -4.92 -11.02 13.42
C ASP A 330 -5.79 -12.19 12.94
N ARG A 331 -7.12 -12.02 12.92
CA ARG A 331 -8.01 -13.09 12.44
C ARG A 331 -7.86 -13.19 10.92
N GLY A 332 -7.33 -14.32 10.46
CA GLY A 332 -7.12 -14.56 9.04
C GLY A 332 -5.85 -13.93 8.49
N ALA A 333 -4.96 -13.42 9.35
CA ALA A 333 -3.64 -12.98 8.96
C ALA A 333 -2.84 -14.11 8.29
N TRP A 334 -1.98 -13.72 7.34
CA TRP A 334 -1.07 -14.66 6.66
C TRP A 334 -0.21 -15.43 7.68
N LEU A 335 0.02 -16.72 7.40
CA LEU A 335 0.69 -17.68 8.29
C LEU A 335 0.03 -17.86 9.66
N HIS A 336 -1.21 -17.38 9.84
CA HIS A 336 -1.86 -17.25 11.15
C HIS A 336 -1.02 -16.48 12.17
N ALA A 337 -0.14 -15.59 11.68
CA ALA A 337 0.75 -14.81 12.52
C ALA A 337 -0.02 -13.73 13.28
N PRO A 338 0.35 -13.42 14.53
CA PRO A 338 -0.21 -12.31 15.30
C PRO A 338 0.43 -10.97 14.84
N ALA A 339 0.38 -10.70 13.52
CA ALA A 339 1.04 -9.55 12.89
C ALA A 339 0.11 -8.35 12.66
N GLY A 340 -1.21 -8.51 12.87
CA GLY A 340 -2.17 -7.44 12.78
C GLY A 340 -1.98 -6.40 13.88
N LEU A 341 -2.61 -5.24 13.72
CA LEU A 341 -2.70 -4.17 14.72
C LEU A 341 -3.94 -4.32 15.61
N VAL A 342 -4.89 -5.16 15.18
CA VAL A 342 -6.15 -5.44 15.89
C VAL A 342 -6.21 -6.92 16.24
N ARG A 343 -6.55 -7.23 17.49
CA ARG A 343 -6.68 -8.60 18.01
C ARG A 343 -7.84 -9.35 17.37
N PRO A 344 -7.90 -10.69 17.48
CA PRO A 344 -9.00 -11.47 16.90
C PRO A 344 -10.40 -11.08 17.39
N ASP A 345 -10.56 -10.44 18.55
CA ASP A 345 -11.84 -9.95 19.07
C ASP A 345 -12.24 -8.55 18.56
N GLY A 346 -11.36 -7.88 17.80
CA GLY A 346 -11.57 -6.54 17.27
C GLY A 346 -11.03 -5.42 18.19
N SER A 347 -10.43 -5.75 19.33
CA SER A 347 -9.79 -4.75 20.20
C SER A 347 -8.44 -4.29 19.62
N PRO A 348 -8.10 -3.00 19.68
CA PRO A 348 -6.80 -2.50 19.22
C PRO A 348 -5.66 -3.03 20.10
N LYS A 349 -4.53 -3.36 19.47
CA LYS A 349 -3.26 -3.61 20.17
C LYS A 349 -2.55 -2.27 20.47
N PRO A 350 -1.57 -2.24 21.39
CA PRO A 350 -0.67 -1.09 21.57
C PRO A 350 -0.06 -0.56 20.26
N ALA A 351 0.24 -1.45 19.30
CA ALA A 351 0.77 -1.06 17.99
C ALA A 351 -0.22 -0.22 17.15
N TYR A 352 -1.54 -0.49 17.25
CA TYR A 352 -2.57 0.33 16.62
C TYR A 352 -2.58 1.74 17.21
N ASP A 353 -2.58 1.86 18.54
CA ASP A 353 -2.63 3.15 19.22
C ASP A 353 -1.35 3.97 18.96
N THR A 354 -0.20 3.30 18.88
CA THR A 354 1.07 3.92 18.48
C THR A 354 1.00 4.46 17.05
N LEU A 355 0.56 3.65 16.08
CA LEU A 355 0.46 4.13 14.70
C LEU A 355 -0.55 5.28 14.58
N ARG A 356 -1.69 5.18 15.28
CA ARG A 356 -2.70 6.24 15.35
C ARG A 356 -2.09 7.55 15.85
N ARG A 357 -1.38 7.53 16.98
CA ARG A 357 -0.70 8.71 17.52
C ARG A 357 0.25 9.33 16.49
N LEU A 358 1.06 8.51 15.82
CA LEU A 358 1.96 9.01 14.80
C LEU A 358 1.19 9.72 13.68
N VAL A 359 0.17 9.07 13.10
CA VAL A 359 -0.48 9.54 11.87
C VAL A 359 -1.60 10.57 12.08
N LYS A 360 -2.21 10.62 13.27
CA LYS A 360 -3.33 11.53 13.61
C LYS A 360 -3.01 12.59 14.66
N ASP A 361 -1.95 12.42 15.44
CA ASP A 361 -1.58 13.40 16.48
C ASP A 361 -0.26 14.10 16.15
N GLU A 362 0.81 13.36 15.82
CA GLU A 362 2.13 13.95 15.58
C GLU A 362 2.35 14.45 14.15
N TRP A 363 1.87 13.70 13.17
CA TRP A 363 2.09 13.98 11.74
C TRP A 363 0.89 14.66 11.09
N TRP A 364 -0.12 15.00 11.87
CA TRP A 364 -1.37 15.58 11.39
C TRP A 364 -1.53 17.00 11.87
N LEU A 365 -2.09 17.87 11.03
CA LEU A 365 -2.60 19.16 11.47
C LEU A 365 -4.07 19.03 11.85
N SER A 366 -4.34 18.98 13.15
CA SER A 366 -5.70 19.13 13.70
C SER A 366 -6.33 20.46 13.29
N PRO A 367 -7.68 20.57 13.27
CA PRO A 367 -8.38 21.81 12.93
C PRO A 367 -7.81 23.01 13.67
N THR A 368 -7.18 23.92 12.93
CA THR A 368 -6.46 25.07 13.46
C THR A 368 -7.07 26.34 12.91
N THR A 369 -7.57 27.19 13.80
CA THR A 369 -8.12 28.50 13.43
C THR A 369 -6.99 29.49 13.18
N ALA A 370 -7.07 30.20 12.06
CA ALA A 370 -6.18 31.28 11.70
C ALA A 370 -6.97 32.46 11.12
N ARG A 371 -6.33 33.61 10.99
CA ARG A 371 -6.93 34.81 10.39
C ARG A 371 -6.10 35.26 9.20
N THR A 372 -6.77 35.52 8.08
CA THR A 372 -6.11 36.02 6.88
C THR A 372 -5.62 37.46 7.04
N ASP A 373 -4.55 37.81 6.34
CA ASP A 373 -4.00 39.16 6.29
C ASP A 373 -4.84 40.12 5.41
N GLU A 374 -4.33 41.32 5.16
CA GLU A 374 -4.98 42.34 4.32
C GLU A 374 -5.12 41.94 2.84
N HIS A 375 -4.39 40.91 2.39
CA HIS A 375 -4.44 40.34 1.05
C HIS A 375 -5.24 39.03 1.00
N GLY A 376 -5.90 38.64 2.10
CA GLY A 376 -6.63 37.37 2.19
C GLY A 376 -5.74 36.13 2.32
N ARG A 377 -4.50 36.29 2.81
CA ARG A 377 -3.51 35.21 2.87
C ARG A 377 -3.28 34.72 4.30
N VAL A 378 -2.95 33.44 4.42
CA VAL A 378 -2.60 32.80 5.70
C VAL A 378 -1.50 31.76 5.48
N PRO A 379 -0.47 31.68 6.34
CA PRO A 379 0.51 30.59 6.27
C PRO A 379 -0.12 29.27 6.72
N LEU A 380 0.14 28.22 5.96
CA LEU A 380 -0.18 26.84 6.31
C LEU A 380 1.13 26.06 6.46
N SER A 381 1.41 25.58 7.67
CA SER A 381 2.58 24.75 7.97
C SER A 381 2.14 23.38 8.45
N GLY A 382 2.66 22.32 7.85
CA GLY A 382 2.23 20.96 8.16
C GLY A 382 3.01 19.89 7.40
N TRP A 383 2.55 18.66 7.49
CA TRP A 383 3.03 17.56 6.66
C TRP A 383 2.56 17.73 5.21
N HIS A 384 3.34 17.24 4.25
CA HIS A 384 2.91 17.22 2.87
C HIS A 384 1.64 16.37 2.74
N GLY A 385 0.64 16.93 2.05
CA GLY A 385 -0.69 16.34 2.00
C GLY A 385 -1.76 17.33 1.58
N ARG A 386 -2.99 16.90 1.74
CA ARG A 386 -4.18 17.65 1.35
C ARG A 386 -4.81 18.30 2.57
N TYR A 387 -5.24 19.55 2.40
CA TYR A 387 -5.78 20.37 3.47
C TYR A 387 -7.13 20.97 3.08
N ALA A 388 -8.11 20.86 3.97
CA ALA A 388 -9.35 21.61 3.89
C ALA A 388 -9.15 23.01 4.47
N VAL A 389 -9.67 24.01 3.76
CA VAL A 389 -9.77 25.40 4.20
C VAL A 389 -11.25 25.74 4.28
N ARG A 390 -11.75 26.14 5.44
CA ARG A 390 -13.19 26.39 5.64
C ARG A 390 -13.46 27.60 6.54
N LEU A 391 -14.65 28.17 6.42
CA LEU A 391 -15.11 29.19 7.35
C LEU A 391 -15.63 28.53 8.65
N PRO A 392 -15.33 29.07 9.85
CA PRO A 392 -15.75 28.48 11.12
C PRO A 392 -17.28 28.32 11.29
N ARG A 393 -18.07 29.17 10.63
CA ARG A 393 -19.54 29.21 10.73
C ARG A 393 -20.24 29.10 9.37
N GLY A 394 -19.53 28.62 8.35
CA GLY A 394 -20.04 28.51 6.98
C GLY A 394 -20.03 27.07 6.46
N ASP A 395 -20.84 26.84 5.45
CA ASP A 395 -20.82 25.59 4.69
C ASP A 395 -19.82 25.61 3.53
N GLU A 396 -19.08 26.71 3.39
CA GLU A 396 -18.10 26.87 2.33
C GLU A 396 -16.74 26.27 2.70
N SER A 397 -16.15 25.54 1.77
CA SER A 397 -14.83 24.92 1.91
C SER A 397 -14.09 24.89 0.57
N ALA A 398 -12.77 24.89 0.65
CA ALA A 398 -11.87 24.57 -0.45
C ALA A 398 -10.91 23.47 0.00
N THR A 399 -10.20 22.90 -0.96
CA THR A 399 -9.13 21.95 -0.68
C THR A 399 -7.88 22.36 -1.42
N VAL A 400 -6.74 22.33 -0.75
CA VAL A 400 -5.43 22.70 -1.29
C VAL A 400 -4.40 21.64 -0.94
N ASP A 401 -3.38 21.50 -1.79
CA ASP A 401 -2.28 20.58 -1.56
C ASP A 401 -1.04 21.33 -1.07
N LEU A 402 -0.46 20.84 0.02
CA LEU A 402 0.84 21.25 0.52
C LEU A 402 1.87 20.25 -0.02
N ALA A 403 2.59 20.63 -1.08
CA ALA A 403 3.57 19.79 -1.77
C ALA A 403 4.98 20.38 -1.71
N PRO A 404 6.05 19.57 -1.88
CA PRO A 404 7.42 20.07 -1.94
C PRO A 404 7.58 21.12 -3.05
N GLY A 405 8.21 22.26 -2.73
CA GLY A 405 8.46 23.34 -3.69
C GLY A 405 7.28 24.26 -3.99
N THR A 406 6.13 24.08 -3.31
CA THR A 406 4.97 24.97 -3.45
C THR A 406 5.02 26.11 -2.42
N ASP A 407 5.20 27.35 -2.89
CA ASP A 407 5.24 28.53 -2.02
C ASP A 407 3.87 29.21 -1.85
N HIS A 408 2.96 29.02 -2.81
CA HIS A 408 1.66 29.68 -2.85
C HIS A 408 0.57 28.79 -3.47
N VAL A 409 -0.61 28.76 -2.83
CA VAL A 409 -1.82 28.09 -3.33
C VAL A 409 -3.04 28.97 -3.14
N VAL A 410 -4.06 28.79 -3.99
CA VAL A 410 -5.33 29.51 -3.88
C VAL A 410 -6.41 28.56 -3.39
N ALA A 411 -7.08 28.93 -2.30
CA ALA A 411 -8.24 28.25 -1.74
C ALA A 411 -9.51 29.02 -2.10
N GLU A 412 -10.16 28.64 -3.20
CA GLU A 412 -11.43 29.22 -3.61
C GLU A 412 -12.59 28.48 -2.93
N LEU A 413 -13.26 29.17 -2.00
CA LEU A 413 -14.29 28.56 -1.18
C LEU A 413 -15.57 28.34 -1.99
N HIS A 414 -16.13 27.14 -1.89
CA HIS A 414 -17.42 26.79 -2.49
C HIS A 414 -18.33 26.12 -1.46
N PRO A 415 -19.67 26.24 -1.58
CA PRO A 415 -20.60 25.48 -0.76
C PRO A 415 -20.26 23.99 -0.80
N ARG A 416 -20.24 23.31 0.36
CA ARG A 416 -20.03 21.88 0.43
C ARG A 416 -21.06 21.14 -0.43
N PRO A 417 -20.65 20.11 -1.22
CA PRO A 417 -21.61 19.22 -1.85
C PRO A 417 -22.47 18.57 -0.73
N GLY A 418 -23.79 18.65 -0.89
CA GLY A 418 -24.76 18.10 0.06
C GLY A 418 -24.86 16.59 0.05
#